data_AF-A0A5N4D6X3-F1
#
_entry.id   AF-A0A5N4D6X3-F1
#
_cell.length_a   1.000
_cell.length_b   1.000
_cell.length_c   1.000
_cell.angle_alpha   90.00
_cell.angle_beta   90.00
_cell.angle_gamma   90.00
#
_symmetry.space_group_name_H-M   'P 1'
#
loop_
_entity.id
_entity.type
_entity.pdbx_description
1 polymer ?
#
loop_
_entity_poly.entity_id
_entity_poly.type
_entity_poly.pdbx_seq_one_letter_code
_entity_poly.pdbx_strand_id
1 'polypeptide(L)'
;MSFAKKHNKKGLKKMQANNAKATSTRAEAVKALGKPKEVKPKLLQGSSHKLSRLACTAHPKLGKRARARIAKGLRLCRPKAEDEAQTKATASAAAAAQAQAPKGAQAPTKAPE
;
A
#
# COMPACT_ATOMS: atom_id res chain seq x y z
N MET A 1 -48.22 -7.65 43.25
CA MET A 1 -47.07 -6.70 43.22
C MET A 1 -47.42 -5.26 42.79
N SER A 2 -48.71 -4.88 42.74
CA SER A 2 -49.15 -3.61 42.15
C SER A 2 -48.69 -2.35 42.90
N PHE A 3 -48.50 -2.46 44.22
CA PHE A 3 -48.09 -1.34 45.07
C PHE A 3 -46.69 -0.79 44.75
N ALA A 4 -45.69 -1.65 44.55
CA ALA A 4 -44.34 -1.20 44.19
C ALA A 4 -44.34 -0.41 42.87
N LYS A 5 -45.03 -0.93 41.85
CA LYS A 5 -45.16 -0.28 40.54
C LYS A 5 -45.83 1.09 40.62
N LYS A 6 -46.79 1.26 41.53
CA LYS A 6 -47.50 2.53 41.79
C LYS A 6 -46.57 3.61 42.38
N HIS A 7 -45.59 3.24 43.20
CA HIS A 7 -44.72 4.20 43.90
C HIS A 7 -43.37 4.49 43.22
N ASN A 8 -43.04 3.82 42.11
CA ASN A 8 -41.75 3.98 41.40
C ASN A 8 -41.45 5.43 40.95
N LYS A 9 -42.47 6.26 40.71
CA LYS A 9 -42.27 7.67 40.34
C LYS A 9 -41.60 8.48 41.45
N LYS A 10 -41.74 8.07 42.73
CA LYS A 10 -41.16 8.78 43.89
C LYS A 10 -39.63 8.81 43.86
N GLY A 11 -39.00 7.79 43.27
CA GLY A 11 -37.53 7.67 43.16
C GLY A 11 -36.94 8.13 41.83
N LEU A 12 -37.77 8.59 40.88
CA LEU A 12 -37.35 8.78 39.49
C LEU A 12 -36.20 9.77 39.31
N LYS A 13 -36.25 10.94 39.97
CA LYS A 13 -35.19 11.96 39.89
C LYS A 13 -33.84 11.45 40.41
N LYS A 14 -33.85 10.68 41.52
CA LYS A 14 -32.64 10.07 42.09
C LYS A 14 -32.05 9.01 41.15
N MET A 15 -32.91 8.20 40.55
CA MET A 15 -32.50 7.18 39.57
C MET A 15 -31.91 7.82 38.31
N GLN A 16 -32.52 8.89 37.78
CA GLN A 16 -32.01 9.59 36.61
C GLN A 16 -30.63 10.21 36.84
N ALA A 17 -30.43 10.86 37.99
CA ALA A 17 -29.14 11.43 38.35
C ALA A 17 -28.05 10.35 38.50
N ASN A 18 -28.38 9.19 39.08
CA ASN A 18 -27.44 8.08 39.21
C ASN A 18 -27.08 7.47 37.84
N ASN A 19 -28.07 7.28 36.96
CA ASN A 19 -27.85 6.77 35.60
C ASN A 19 -27.01 7.73 34.76
N ALA A 20 -27.22 9.05 34.92
CA ALA A 20 -26.40 10.06 34.26
C ALA A 20 -24.93 9.97 34.70
N LYS A 21 -24.68 9.85 36.02
CA LYS A 21 -23.32 9.66 36.57
C LYS A 21 -22.67 8.37 36.07
N ALA A 22 -23.40 7.27 36.07
CA ALA A 22 -22.88 5.99 35.56
C ALA A 22 -22.51 6.09 34.07
N THR A 23 -23.33 6.78 33.28
CA THR A 23 -23.07 6.97 31.84
C THR A 23 -21.85 7.85 31.60
N SER A 24 -21.70 8.95 32.36
CA SER A 24 -20.53 9.83 32.24
C SER A 24 -19.24 9.10 32.63
N THR A 25 -19.24 8.36 33.75
CA THR A 25 -18.07 7.57 34.17
C THR A 25 -17.70 6.52 33.12
N ARG A 26 -18.69 5.84 32.51
CA ARG A 26 -18.43 4.88 31.43
C ARG A 26 -17.82 5.56 30.20
N ALA A 27 -18.31 6.74 29.82
CA ALA A 27 -17.77 7.49 28.69
C ALA A 27 -16.31 7.90 28.93
N GLU A 28 -15.97 8.36 30.13
CA GLU A 28 -14.59 8.71 30.51
C GLU A 28 -13.67 7.48 30.53
N ALA A 29 -14.13 6.35 31.07
CA ALA A 29 -13.37 5.10 31.06
C ALA A 29 -13.07 4.62 29.63
N VAL A 30 -14.06 4.66 28.73
CA VAL A 30 -13.87 4.32 27.31
C VAL A 30 -12.89 5.28 26.64
N LYS A 31 -12.98 6.58 26.93
CA LYS A 31 -12.02 7.58 26.43
C LYS A 31 -10.60 7.32 26.94
N ALA A 32 -10.45 6.87 28.18
CA ALA A 32 -9.16 6.50 28.77
C ALA A 32 -8.58 5.20 28.18
N LEU A 33 -9.42 4.25 27.81
CA LEU A 33 -9.01 3.01 27.10
C LEU A 33 -8.69 3.25 25.62
N GLY A 34 -9.45 4.15 24.97
CA GLY A 34 -9.24 4.52 23.57
C GLY A 34 -7.96 5.34 23.38
N LYS A 35 -7.47 6.00 24.42
CA LYS A 35 -6.08 6.44 24.46
C LYS A 35 -5.22 5.19 24.61
N PRO A 36 -4.32 4.89 23.66
CA PRO A 36 -3.39 3.78 23.85
C PRO A 36 -2.55 4.12 25.07
N LYS A 37 -2.87 3.49 26.20
CA LYS A 37 -1.92 3.38 27.31
C LYS A 37 -0.72 2.71 26.66
N GLU A 38 0.42 3.36 26.72
CA GLU A 38 1.71 2.96 26.15
C GLU A 38 2.27 1.73 26.90
N VAL A 39 1.40 0.73 27.05
CA VAL A 39 1.75 -0.61 27.47
C VAL A 39 2.54 -1.13 26.29
N LYS A 40 3.87 -1.01 26.39
CA LYS A 40 4.81 -1.74 25.55
C LYS A 40 4.18 -3.09 25.25
N PRO A 41 3.79 -3.38 24.00
CA PRO A 41 3.35 -4.71 23.69
C PRO A 41 4.53 -5.60 24.09
N LYS A 42 4.35 -6.44 25.11
CA LYS A 42 5.28 -7.52 25.39
C LYS A 42 5.22 -8.39 24.15
N LEU A 43 6.07 -8.10 23.17
CA LEU A 43 6.26 -8.84 21.94
C LEU A 43 6.94 -10.17 22.29
N LEU A 44 6.24 -10.99 23.08
CA LEU A 44 6.62 -12.35 23.40
C LEU A 44 5.65 -13.26 22.66
N GLN A 45 5.98 -13.54 21.40
CA GLN A 45 5.68 -14.74 20.61
C GLN A 45 5.70 -14.33 19.12
N GLY A 46 6.79 -14.52 18.38
CA GLY A 46 7.55 -15.77 18.31
C GLY A 46 6.98 -16.75 17.28
N SER A 47 6.07 -16.31 16.40
CA SER A 47 5.95 -16.97 15.09
C SER A 47 6.89 -16.26 14.13
N SER A 48 7.71 -17.03 13.40
CA SER A 48 8.52 -16.43 12.35
C SER A 48 7.57 -15.77 11.35
N HIS A 49 7.81 -14.50 11.04
CA HIS A 49 6.99 -13.71 10.11
C HIS A 49 6.78 -14.45 8.77
N LYS A 50 7.72 -15.33 8.38
CA LYS A 50 7.64 -16.20 7.21
C LYS A 50 6.49 -17.21 7.28
N LEU A 51 6.32 -17.94 8.38
CA LEU A 51 5.26 -18.95 8.52
C LEU A 51 3.86 -18.29 8.54
N SER A 52 3.73 -17.17 9.27
CA SER A 52 2.49 -16.39 9.30
C SER A 52 2.13 -15.86 7.90
N ARG A 53 3.13 -15.37 7.15
CA ARG A 53 2.94 -14.96 5.75
C ARG A 53 2.48 -16.11 4.86
N LEU A 54 3.07 -17.30 4.99
CA LEU A 54 2.66 -18.48 4.21
C LEU A 54 1.22 -18.88 4.51
N ALA A 55 0.83 -18.96 5.78
CA ALA A 55 -0.55 -19.25 6.18
C ALA A 55 -1.54 -18.23 5.60
N CYS A 56 -1.21 -16.93 5.66
CA CYS A 56 -2.04 -15.87 5.09
C CYS A 56 -2.16 -15.98 3.56
N THR A 57 -1.08 -16.37 2.86
CA THR A 57 -1.11 -16.57 1.40
C THR A 57 -1.88 -17.83 0.98
N ALA A 58 -1.82 -18.90 1.77
CA ALA A 58 -2.59 -20.12 1.54
C ALA A 58 -4.10 -19.93 1.84
N HIS A 59 -4.45 -18.97 2.69
CA HIS A 59 -5.84 -18.74 3.08
C HIS A 59 -6.74 -18.40 1.88
N PRO A 60 -7.89 -19.09 1.69
CA PRO A 60 -8.71 -18.98 0.49
C PRO A 60 -9.29 -17.58 0.26
N LYS A 61 -9.76 -16.90 1.33
CA LYS A 61 -10.30 -15.52 1.26
C LYS A 61 -9.24 -14.43 1.27
N LEU A 62 -8.33 -14.45 2.26
CA LEU A 62 -7.33 -13.40 2.49
C LEU A 62 -6.20 -13.42 1.44
N GLY A 63 -5.77 -14.60 0.99
CA GLY A 63 -4.61 -14.75 0.11
C GLY A 63 -4.87 -14.50 -1.39
N LYS A 64 -6.09 -14.17 -1.82
CA LYS A 64 -6.45 -14.05 -3.25
C LYS A 64 -5.55 -13.08 -4.02
N ARG A 65 -5.39 -11.86 -3.49
CA ARG A 65 -4.56 -10.82 -4.13
C ARG A 65 -3.08 -11.17 -4.11
N ALA A 66 -2.60 -11.80 -3.03
CA ALA A 66 -1.21 -12.24 -2.92
C ALA A 66 -0.89 -13.32 -3.96
N ARG A 67 -1.73 -14.35 -4.08
CA ARG A 67 -1.58 -15.41 -5.08
C ARG A 67 -1.66 -14.87 -6.51
N ALA A 68 -2.60 -13.96 -6.78
CA ALA A 68 -2.71 -13.32 -8.10
C ALA A 68 -1.44 -12.52 -8.48
N ARG A 69 -0.84 -11.80 -7.52
CA ARG A 69 0.42 -11.08 -7.74
C ARG A 69 1.60 -12.02 -7.99
N ILE A 70 1.70 -13.11 -7.20
CA ILE A 70 2.73 -14.14 -7.39
C ILE A 70 2.59 -14.77 -8.77
N ALA A 71 1.38 -15.20 -9.15
CA ALA A 71 1.12 -15.77 -10.47
C ALA A 71 1.42 -14.78 -11.60
N LYS A 72 1.09 -13.49 -11.43
CA LYS A 72 1.44 -12.45 -12.40
C LYS A 72 2.94 -12.26 -12.53
N GLY A 73 3.69 -12.24 -11.43
CA GLY A 73 5.16 -12.13 -11.45
C GLY A 73 5.85 -13.37 -12.02
N LEU A 74 5.25 -14.55 -11.86
CA LEU A 74 5.76 -15.78 -12.47
C LEU A 74 5.46 -15.86 -13.97
N ARG A 75 4.31 -15.36 -14.41
CA ARG A 75 3.91 -15.35 -15.83
C ARG A 75 4.54 -14.21 -16.62
N LEU A 76 4.65 -13.02 -16.03
CA LEU A 76 5.52 -11.97 -16.55
C LEU A 76 6.95 -12.31 -16.15
N CYS A 77 7.57 -13.26 -16.87
CA CYS A 77 9.02 -13.14 -17.08
C CYS A 77 9.21 -11.77 -17.71
N ARG A 78 9.60 -10.78 -16.90
CA ARG A 78 10.07 -9.50 -17.43
C ARG A 78 11.47 -9.82 -17.94
N PRO A 79 11.72 -9.94 -19.25
CA PRO A 79 13.09 -9.95 -19.72
C PRO A 79 13.71 -8.64 -19.24
N LYS A 80 14.59 -8.75 -18.26
CA LYS A 80 15.62 -7.74 -18.05
C LYS A 80 16.81 -8.20 -18.88
N ALA A 81 16.64 -8.14 -20.19
CA ALA A 81 17.63 -8.36 -21.22
C ALA A 81 17.27 -7.36 -22.32
N GLU A 82 18.13 -6.53 -22.89
CA GLU A 82 19.59 -6.39 -22.88
C GLU A 82 19.80 -5.01 -23.52
N ASP A 83 20.27 -3.99 -22.80
CA ASP A 83 20.78 -2.76 -23.44
C ASP A 83 22.05 -2.30 -22.73
N GLU A 84 23.03 -3.20 -22.68
CA GLU A 84 24.43 -2.84 -22.42
C GLU A 84 25.33 -3.26 -23.60
N ALA A 85 24.76 -3.87 -24.65
CA ALA A 85 25.51 -4.29 -25.85
C ALA A 85 25.00 -3.65 -27.17
N GLN A 86 23.76 -3.18 -27.25
CA GLN A 86 23.23 -2.53 -28.46
C GLN A 86 23.48 -1.01 -28.50
N THR A 87 23.83 -0.39 -27.36
CA THR A 87 24.24 1.02 -27.29
C THR A 87 25.68 1.25 -27.78
N LYS A 88 26.48 0.19 -27.99
CA LYS A 88 27.83 0.31 -28.57
C LYS A 88 27.86 0.10 -30.09
N ALA A 89 26.99 -0.75 -30.64
CA ALA A 89 26.92 -1.02 -32.07
C ALA A 89 26.20 0.09 -32.86
N THR A 90 25.16 0.70 -32.29
CA THR A 90 24.47 1.84 -32.91
C THR A 90 25.31 3.13 -32.89
N ALA A 91 26.13 3.33 -31.85
CA ALA A 91 27.10 4.43 -31.82
C ALA A 91 28.19 4.28 -32.91
N SER A 92 28.68 3.05 -33.16
CA SER A 92 29.68 2.81 -34.20
C SER A 92 29.09 2.89 -35.62
N ALA A 93 27.84 2.45 -35.82
CA ALA A 93 27.18 2.55 -37.12
C ALA A 93 26.79 4.01 -37.46
N ALA A 94 26.36 4.80 -36.48
CA ALA A 94 26.09 6.22 -36.67
C ALA A 94 27.36 7.04 -36.93
N ALA A 95 28.49 6.68 -36.28
CA ALA A 95 29.78 7.33 -36.54
C ALA A 95 30.33 7.01 -37.95
N ALA A 96 30.13 5.79 -38.46
CA ALA A 96 30.51 5.42 -39.82
C ALA A 96 29.61 6.08 -40.88
N ALA A 97 28.32 6.25 -40.60
CA ALA A 97 27.37 6.92 -41.50
C ALA A 97 27.61 8.44 -41.62
N GLN A 98 28.17 9.09 -40.59
CA GLN A 98 28.55 10.51 -40.67
C GLN A 98 29.92 10.74 -41.35
N ALA A 99 30.77 9.72 -41.44
CA ALA A 99 32.06 9.79 -42.15
C ALA A 99 31.91 9.68 -43.68
N GLN A 100 30.75 9.27 -44.19
CA GLN A 100 30.46 9.16 -45.62
C GLN A 100 29.29 10.08 -46.01
N ALA A 101 29.39 11.37 -45.72
CA ALA A 101 28.62 12.36 -46.46
C ALA A 101 29.27 12.53 -47.86
N PRO A 102 28.56 12.29 -48.97
CA PRO A 102 29.08 12.59 -50.29
C PRO A 102 29.18 14.12 -50.43
N LYS A 103 30.38 14.61 -50.79
CA LYS A 103 30.59 16.00 -51.23
C LYS A 103 29.60 16.29 -52.36
N GLY A 104 28.54 17.02 -52.02
CA GLY A 104 27.55 17.51 -52.96
C GLY A 104 28.21 18.44 -53.97
N ALA A 105 27.95 18.17 -55.24
CA ALA A 105 28.27 19.04 -56.35
C ALA A 105 27.67 20.43 -56.16
N GLN A 106 28.51 21.46 -56.28
CA GLN A 106 28.06 22.83 -56.48
C GLN A 106 28.43 23.21 -57.93
N ALA A 107 27.42 23.64 -58.68
CA ALA A 107 27.38 23.78 -60.13
C ALA A 107 28.39 24.79 -60.73
N PRO A 108 28.77 24.65 -62.02
CA PRO A 108 29.38 25.74 -62.77
C PRO A 108 28.29 26.64 -63.38
N THR A 109 28.30 27.92 -63.04
CA THR A 109 27.53 28.95 -63.75
C THR A 109 28.47 29.87 -64.52
N LYS A 110 28.29 29.84 -65.86
CA LYS A 110 28.52 30.86 -66.90
C LYS A 110 29.95 31.26 -67.30
N ALA A 111 30.21 31.13 -68.60
CA ALA A 111 31.13 31.95 -69.42
C ALA A 111 30.58 33.39 -69.58
N PRO A 112 31.42 34.42 -69.80
CA PRO A 112 32.11 34.73 -71.07
C PRO A 112 33.62 34.97 -70.82
N GLU A 113 34.55 35.02 -71.79
CA GLU A 113 34.64 35.59 -73.14
C GLU A 113 35.77 34.84 -73.88
#